data_AF-A0A5D0Q859-F1
#
_entry.id   AF-A0A5D0Q859-F1
#
_cell.length_a   1.000
_cell.length_b   1.000
_cell.length_c   1.000
_cell.angle_alpha   90.00
_cell.angle_beta   90.00
_cell.angle_gamma   90.00
#
_symmetry.space_group_name_H-M   'P 1'
#
loop_
_entity.id
_entity.type
_entity.pdbx_description
1 polymer ?
#
loop_
_entity_poly.entity_id
_entity_poly.type
_entity_poly.pdbx_seq_one_letter_code
_entity_poly.pdbx_strand_id
1 'polypeptide(L)'
;MDIATSAGQDLERAVRRELMDAGFTVEPSLMSADGGLGVWHDPTRGVVITWGTSADQLVRHATIRSAVLLALRTVLIEAGHQVREDFNGLELVVTE
;
A
#
# COMPACT_ATOMS: atom_id res chain seq x y z
N MET A 1 18.97 12.23 -13.73
CA MET A 1 17.53 11.93 -13.66
C MET A 1 17.38 11.08 -12.41
N ASP A 2 17.60 11.68 -11.23
CA ASP A 2 17.91 10.91 -10.01
C ASP A 2 17.12 11.40 -8.80
N ILE A 3 16.68 12.65 -8.81
CA ILE A 3 15.95 13.26 -7.69
C ILE A 3 14.53 12.71 -7.58
N ALA A 4 13.82 12.53 -8.71
CA ALA A 4 12.48 11.96 -8.72
C ALA A 4 12.46 10.49 -8.27
N THR A 5 13.49 9.72 -8.65
CA THR A 5 13.67 8.33 -8.20
C THR A 5 14.03 8.26 -6.73
N SER A 6 14.88 9.19 -6.23
CA SER A 6 15.23 9.29 -4.81
C SER A 6 14.02 9.63 -3.95
N ALA A 7 13.25 10.67 -4.32
CA ALA A 7 12.06 11.08 -3.58
C ALA A 7 11.02 9.96 -3.52
N GLY A 8 10.80 9.25 -4.63
CA GLY A 8 9.91 8.09 -4.67
C GLY A 8 10.35 6.93 -3.76
N GLN A 9 11.66 6.67 -3.67
CA GLN A 9 12.21 5.66 -2.77
C GLN A 9 12.17 6.08 -1.30
N ASP A 10 12.32 7.38 -1.02
CA ASP A 10 12.21 7.92 0.34
C ASP A 10 10.76 7.84 0.83
N LEU A 11 9.79 8.18 -0.04
CA LEU A 11 8.36 7.98 0.22
C LEU A 11 8.02 6.51 0.44
N GLU A 12 8.54 5.60 -0.39
CA GLU A 12 8.32 4.15 -0.21
C GLU A 12 8.82 3.69 1.17
N ARG A 13 10.01 4.13 1.58
CA ARG A 13 10.58 3.78 2.89
C ARG A 13 9.74 4.34 4.03
N ALA A 14 9.25 5.57 3.92
CA ALA A 14 8.37 6.19 4.91
C ALA A 14 7.04 5.41 5.06
N VAL A 15 6.35 5.15 3.93
CA VAL A 15 5.09 4.40 3.92
C VAL A 15 5.27 3.00 4.49
N ARG A 16 6.32 2.27 4.09
CA ARG A 16 6.63 0.96 4.67
C ARG A 16 6.81 1.04 6.18
N ARG A 17 7.51 2.07 6.67
CA ARG A 17 7.78 2.25 8.09
C ARG A 17 6.51 2.49 8.89
N GLU A 18 5.66 3.39 8.43
CA GLU A 18 4.40 3.73 9.09
C GLU A 18 3.46 2.53 9.19
N LEU A 19 3.36 1.75 8.11
CA LEU A 19 2.54 0.55 8.09
C LEU A 19 3.07 -0.52 9.06
N MET A 20 4.39 -0.71 9.12
CA MET A 20 5.01 -1.60 10.11
C MET A 20 4.81 -1.11 11.54
N ASP A 21 4.95 0.19 11.80
CA ASP A 21 4.75 0.79 13.12
C ASP A 21 3.27 0.70 13.57
N ALA A 22 2.32 0.68 12.62
CA ALA A 22 0.90 0.40 12.85
C ALA A 22 0.57 -1.10 13.02
N GLY A 23 1.58 -1.98 12.92
CA GLY A 23 1.44 -3.42 13.13
C GLY A 23 1.07 -4.24 11.90
N PHE A 24 1.12 -3.65 10.69
CA PHE A 24 0.95 -4.42 9.45
C PHE A 24 2.23 -5.17 9.07
N THR A 25 2.07 -6.39 8.58
CA THR A 25 3.15 -7.11 7.90
C THR A 25 3.32 -6.54 6.49
N VAL A 26 4.47 -5.92 6.23
CA VAL A 26 4.84 -5.44 4.90
C VAL A 26 5.88 -6.39 4.31
N GLU A 27 5.52 -7.05 3.21
CA GLU A 27 6.41 -7.99 2.55
C GLU A 27 7.45 -7.26 1.67
N PRO A 28 8.65 -7.84 1.51
CA PRO A 28 9.62 -7.37 0.54
C PRO A 28 9.20 -7.69 -0.91
N SER A 29 8.28 -8.64 -1.12
CA SER A 29 7.80 -9.04 -2.44
C SER A 29 6.54 -8.28 -2.88
N LEU A 30 6.45 -8.01 -4.19
CA LEU A 30 5.29 -7.38 -4.85
C LEU A 30 4.00 -8.20 -4.71
N MET A 31 4.12 -9.52 -4.54
CA MET A 31 3.00 -10.40 -4.21
C MET A 31 3.27 -10.99 -2.82
N SER A 32 2.43 -10.64 -1.84
CA SER A 32 2.41 -11.35 -0.58
C SER A 32 1.59 -12.63 -0.76
N ALA A 33 2.16 -13.76 -0.32
CA ALA A 33 1.51 -15.07 -0.39
C ALA A 33 0.58 -15.33 0.80
N ASP A 34 0.80 -14.63 1.92
CA ASP A 34 0.22 -14.96 3.23
C ASP A 34 -0.66 -13.83 3.81
N GLY A 35 -1.19 -12.94 2.97
CA GLY A 35 -2.08 -11.85 3.41
C GLY A 35 -1.36 -10.62 3.98
N GLY A 36 -0.04 -10.51 3.76
CA GLY A 36 0.73 -9.29 4.01
C GLY A 36 0.51 -8.22 2.93
N LEU A 37 1.14 -7.07 3.15
CA LEU A 37 1.07 -5.93 2.24
C LEU A 37 2.25 -5.92 1.27
N GLY A 38 1.95 -5.82 -0.03
CA GLY A 38 2.93 -5.39 -1.02
C GLY A 38 3.00 -3.86 -1.03
N VAL A 39 4.20 -3.29 -0.96
CA VAL A 39 4.42 -1.84 -1.06
C VAL A 39 5.55 -1.60 -2.04
N TRP A 40 5.36 -0.74 -3.03
CA TRP A 40 6.42 -0.39 -3.99
C TRP A 40 6.19 0.98 -4.62
N HIS A 41 7.27 1.63 -5.04
CA HIS A 41 7.18 2.85 -5.83
C HIS A 41 6.91 2.57 -7.32
N ASP A 42 5.80 3.12 -7.84
CA ASP A 42 5.49 3.26 -9.26
C ASP A 42 5.82 4.69 -9.72
N PRO A 43 6.76 4.89 -10.68
CA PRO A 43 7.19 6.22 -11.11
C PRO A 43 6.10 7.13 -11.68
N THR A 44 4.94 6.57 -12.06
CA THR A 44 3.83 7.31 -12.66
C THR A 44 2.69 7.57 -11.69
N ARG A 45 2.58 6.75 -10.63
CA ARG A 45 1.45 6.79 -9.70
C ARG A 45 1.85 7.25 -8.29
N GLY A 46 3.08 6.99 -7.86
CA GLY A 46 3.53 7.15 -6.48
C GLY A 46 3.75 5.80 -5.80
N VAL A 47 3.58 5.71 -4.49
CA VAL A 47 3.76 4.44 -3.77
C VAL A 47 2.46 3.64 -3.78
N VAL A 48 2.50 2.46 -4.38
CA VAL A 48 1.37 1.54 -4.48
C VAL A 48 1.41 0.55 -3.33
N ILE A 49 0.24 0.31 -2.73
CA ILE A 49 0.02 -0.63 -1.63
C ILE A 49 -1.05 -1.61 -2.06
N THR A 50 -0.78 -2.91 -1.92
CA THR A 50 -1.74 -3.98 -2.20
C THR A 50 -1.80 -4.97 -1.06
N TRP A 51 -2.98 -5.57 -0.87
CA TRP A 51 -3.16 -6.67 0.06
C TRP A 51 -3.08 -8.00 -0.71
N GLY A 52 -2.03 -8.77 -0.42
CA GLY A 52 -1.70 -9.98 -1.17
C GLY A 52 -2.60 -11.15 -0.81
N THR A 53 -3.68 -11.30 -1.59
CA THR A 53 -4.39 -12.57 -1.73
C THR A 53 -4.60 -12.83 -3.22
N SER A 54 -4.76 -14.09 -3.63
CA SER A 54 -5.10 -14.40 -5.02
C SER A 54 -6.42 -13.75 -5.42
N ALA A 55 -6.64 -13.48 -6.72
CA ALA A 55 -7.87 -12.85 -7.21
C ALA A 55 -9.16 -13.57 -6.71
N ASP A 56 -9.12 -14.90 -6.61
CA ASP A 56 -10.22 -15.72 -6.07
C ASP A 56 -10.45 -15.50 -4.57
N GLN A 57 -9.40 -15.23 -3.80
CA GLN A 57 -9.50 -14.90 -2.37
C GLN A 57 -9.94 -13.46 -2.15
N LEU A 58 -9.55 -12.53 -3.03
CA LEU A 58 -10.00 -11.14 -2.98
C LEU A 58 -11.52 -11.04 -3.10
N VAL A 59 -12.16 -11.85 -3.94
CA VAL A 59 -13.64 -11.90 -4.05
C VAL A 59 -14.26 -12.54 -2.82
N ARG A 60 -13.69 -13.64 -2.33
CA ARG A 60 -14.19 -14.38 -1.16
C ARG A 60 -14.14 -13.56 0.14
N HIS A 61 -13.17 -12.65 0.25
CA HIS A 61 -12.91 -11.87 1.46
C HIS A 61 -13.18 -10.37 1.27
N ALA A 62 -14.16 -9.99 0.45
CA ALA A 62 -14.48 -8.60 0.15
C ALA A 62 -14.65 -7.71 1.40
N THR A 63 -15.33 -8.20 2.46
CA THR A 63 -15.48 -7.46 3.72
C THR A 63 -14.16 -7.25 4.45
N ILE A 64 -13.30 -8.28 4.50
CA ILE A 64 -11.97 -8.18 5.12
C ILE A 64 -11.13 -7.19 4.32
N ARG A 65 -11.18 -7.26 2.98
CA ARG A 65 -10.50 -6.29 2.11
C ARG A 65 -10.94 -4.87 2.41
N SER A 66 -12.24 -4.59 2.51
CA SER A 66 -12.75 -3.26 2.85
C SER A 66 -12.27 -2.80 4.24
N ALA A 67 -12.23 -3.69 5.23
CA ALA A 67 -11.71 -3.37 6.56
C ALA A 67 -10.20 -3.07 6.53
N VAL A 68 -9.41 -3.86 5.78
CA VAL A 68 -7.98 -3.61 5.59
C VAL A 68 -7.76 -2.27 4.89
N LEU A 69 -8.45 -2.00 3.78
CA LEU A 69 -8.33 -0.73 3.06
C LEU A 69 -8.69 0.47 3.93
N LEU A 70 -9.76 0.36 4.74
CA LEU A 70 -10.14 1.40 5.68
C LEU A 70 -9.06 1.64 6.73
N ALA A 71 -8.49 0.57 7.29
CA ALA A 71 -7.41 0.68 8.27
C ALA A 71 -6.15 1.31 7.68
N LEU A 72 -5.71 0.85 6.50
CA LEU A 72 -4.57 1.43 5.77
C LEU A 72 -4.76 2.92 5.50
N ARG A 73 -5.93 3.29 4.95
CA ARG A 73 -6.24 4.67 4.64
C ARG A 73 -6.24 5.55 5.88
N THR A 74 -6.74 5.05 7.00
CA THR A 74 -6.74 5.79 8.28
C THR A 74 -5.30 6.06 8.74
N VAL A 75 -4.47 5.02 8.80
CA VAL A 75 -3.06 5.14 9.24
C VAL A 75 -2.28 6.11 8.37
N LEU A 76 -2.39 6.00 7.05
CA LEU A 76 -1.63 6.83 6.11
C LEU A 76 -2.08 8.29 6.12
N ILE A 77 -3.39 8.54 6.26
CA ILE A 77 -3.92 9.91 6.40
C ILE A 77 -3.46 10.53 7.72
N GLU A 78 -3.46 9.77 8.83
CA GLU A 78 -2.95 10.26 10.12
C GLU A 78 -1.46 10.56 10.09
N ALA A 79 -0.68 9.82 9.29
CA ALA A 79 0.72 10.11 9.03
C ALA A 79 0.95 11.32 8.10
N GLY A 80 -0.11 11.88 7.51
CA GLY A 80 -0.07 13.10 6.69
C GLY A 80 0.04 12.86 5.19
N HIS A 81 -0.12 11.62 4.72
CA HIS A 81 -0.04 11.29 3.29
C HIS A 81 -1.33 11.55 2.54
N GLN A 82 -1.20 11.83 1.24
CA GLN A 82 -2.34 11.80 0.32
C GLN A 82 -2.56 10.38 -0.19
N VAL A 83 -3.77 9.85 0.04
CA VAL A 83 -4.12 8.48 -0.34
C VAL A 83 -5.26 8.48 -1.34
N ARG A 84 -5.10 7.73 -2.42
CA ARG A 84 -6.11 7.48 -3.44
C ARG A 84 -6.36 5.98 -3.60
N GLU A 85 -7.60 5.60 -3.81
CA GLU A 85 -7.95 4.24 -4.22
C GLU A 85 -7.81 4.12 -5.75
N ASP A 86 -7.23 3.02 -6.22
CA ASP A 86 -7.20 2.72 -7.64
C ASP A 86 -8.61 2.35 -8.17
N PHE A 87 -8.83 2.45 -9.48
CA PHE A 87 -10.13 2.23 -10.13
C PHE A 87 -10.78 0.88 -9.80
N ASN A 88 -10.00 -0.14 -9.46
CA ASN A 88 -10.51 -1.46 -9.11
C ASN A 88 -10.76 -1.64 -7.60
N GLY A 89 -10.41 -0.65 -6.77
CA GLY A 89 -10.53 -0.73 -5.30
C GLY A 89 -9.68 -1.84 -4.69
N LEU A 90 -8.61 -2.24 -5.37
CA LEU A 90 -7.70 -3.31 -4.96
C LEU A 90 -6.34 -2.78 -4.47
N GLU A 91 -6.05 -1.52 -4.81
CA GLU A 91 -4.78 -0.88 -4.51
C GLU A 91 -5.04 0.49 -3.89
N LEU A 92 -4.15 0.88 -2.98
CA LEU A 92 -4.02 2.26 -2.53
C LEU A 92 -2.77 2.85 -3.15
N VAL A 93 -2.86 4.11 -3.56
CA VAL A 93 -1.77 4.89 -4.10
C VAL A 93 -1.53 6.06 -3.16
N VAL A 94 -0.30 6.16 -2.69
CA VAL A 94 0.20 7.22 -1.82
C VAL A 94 1.04 8.18 -2.65
N THR A 95 0.72 9.47 -2.53
CA THR A 95 1.51 10.58 -3.07
C THR A 95 1.90 11.53 -1.94
N GLU A 96 2.92 12.35 -2.18
CA GLU A 96 3.28 13.48 -1.31
C GLU A 96 2.07 14.40 -1.02
#